data_AF-A0A2N6J8V3-F1
#
_entry.id   AF-A0A2N6J8V3-F1
#
_cell.length_a   1.000
_cell.length_b   1.000
_cell.length_c   1.000
_cell.angle_alpha   90.00
_cell.angle_beta   90.00
_cell.angle_gamma   90.00
#
_symmetry.space_group_name_H-M   'P 1'
#
loop_
_entity.id
_entity.type
_entity.pdbx_description
1 polymer ?
#
loop_
_entity_poly.entity_id
_entity_poly.type
_entity_poly.pdbx_seq_one_letter_code
_entity_poly.pdbx_strand_id
1 'polypeptide(L)' 'MANKTLGTRQKLSFRVEPSQSRPRNPVAVAAQQRAGGAGPHRKNASAQRQQLKAELQSKLGGDDKD' A
#
# COMPACT_ATOMS: atom_id res chain seq x y z
N MET A 1 -4.88 50.06 -12.76
CA MET A 1 -5.26 48.64 -12.98
C MET A 1 -5.82 48.07 -11.68
N ALA A 2 -7.14 48.11 -11.52
CA ALA A 2 -7.84 48.04 -10.22
C ALA A 2 -8.10 46.63 -9.65
N ASN A 3 -7.67 45.55 -10.31
CA ASN A 3 -8.00 44.18 -9.90
C ASN A 3 -6.74 43.35 -9.56
N LYS A 4 -5.97 43.77 -8.55
CA LYS A 4 -4.84 43.01 -7.97
C LYS A 4 -5.19 42.36 -6.63
N THR A 5 -6.48 42.11 -6.36
CA THR A 5 -6.91 41.44 -5.13
C THR A 5 -6.60 39.95 -5.21
N LEU A 6 -6.40 39.29 -4.05
CA LEU A 6 -6.04 37.86 -4.00
C LEU A 6 -7.05 36.94 -4.71
N GLY A 7 -8.32 37.36 -4.82
CA GLY A 7 -9.39 36.60 -5.46
C GLY A 7 -9.33 36.57 -7.00
N THR A 8 -8.73 37.57 -7.64
CA THR A 8 -8.59 37.63 -9.11
C THR A 8 -7.27 37.04 -9.61
N ARG A 9 -6.40 36.58 -8.71
CA ARG A 9 -5.09 36.03 -9.06
C ARG A 9 -5.26 34.57 -9.48
N GLN A 10 -4.97 34.27 -10.75
CA GLN A 10 -4.92 32.89 -11.23
C GLN A 10 -3.92 32.11 -10.36
N LYS A 11 -4.41 31.11 -9.63
CA LYS A 11 -3.54 30.24 -8.85
C LYS A 11 -2.78 29.34 -9.81
N LEU A 12 -1.45 29.43 -9.78
CA LEU A 12 -0.59 28.48 -10.47
C LEU A 12 -0.67 27.15 -9.72
N SER A 13 -1.49 26.21 -10.22
CA SER A 13 -1.51 24.84 -9.72
C SER A 13 -0.46 24.03 -10.47
N PHE A 14 0.46 23.43 -9.71
CA PHE A 14 1.45 22.51 -10.26
C PHE A 14 1.02 21.09 -9.94
N ARG A 15 1.06 20.21 -10.95
CA ARG A 15 0.88 18.78 -10.76
C ARG A 15 2.19 18.21 -10.26
N VAL A 16 2.20 17.71 -9.02
CA VAL A 16 3.36 16.99 -8.48
C VAL A 16 3.26 15.55 -8.95
N GLU A 17 4.09 15.18 -9.91
CA GLU A 17 4.19 13.80 -10.36
C GLU A 17 4.86 12.93 -9.28
N PRO A 18 4.51 11.64 -9.15
CA PRO A 18 5.03 10.77 -8.09
C PRO A 18 6.56 10.73 -8.01
N SER A 19 7.22 10.83 -9.17
CA SER A 19 8.68 10.88 -9.32
C SER A 19 9.34 12.13 -8.76
N GLN A 20 8.57 13.21 -8.54
CA GLN A 20 9.05 14.49 -8.01
C GLN A 20 8.80 14.61 -6.50
N SER A 21 8.04 13.70 -5.90
CA SER A 21 7.74 13.76 -4.48
C SER A 21 8.89 13.15 -3.68
N ARG A 22 9.69 14.00 -3.02
CA ARG A 22 10.55 13.54 -1.94
C ARG A 22 9.66 12.95 -0.83
N PRO A 23 10.07 11.85 -0.17
CA PRO A 23 9.30 11.30 0.93
C PRO A 23 9.11 12.40 1.98
N ARG A 24 7.85 12.63 2.38
CA ARG A 24 7.48 13.68 3.34
C ARG A 24 8.20 13.53 4.69
N ASN A 25 8.67 12.31 4.98
CA ASN A 25 9.49 11.98 6.13
C ASN A 25 10.85 11.44 5.65
N PRO A 26 11.96 12.13 5.95
CA PRO A 26 13.30 11.73 5.50
C PRO A 26 13.78 10.40 6.11
N VAL A 27 13.16 9.95 7.21
CA VAL A 27 13.51 8.69 7.90
C VAL A 27 12.70 7.51 7.36
N ALA A 28 11.60 7.73 6.64
CA ALA A 28 10.70 6.67 6.20
C ALA A 28 11.40 5.64 5.28
N VAL A 29 12.24 6.11 4.36
CA VAL A 29 12.98 5.23 3.44
C VAL A 29 14.01 4.40 4.19
N ALA A 30 14.76 5.03 5.10
CA ALA A 30 15.73 4.32 5.93
C ALA A 30 15.06 3.33 6.89
N ALA A 31 13.87 3.65 7.42
CA ALA A 31 13.09 2.75 8.26
C ALA A 31 12.56 1.55 7.45
N GLN A 32 12.06 1.77 6.23
CA GLN A 32 11.60 0.71 5.33
C GLN A 32 12.75 -0.22 4.90
N GLN A 33 13.94 0.33 4.65
CA GLN A 33 15.13 -0.42 4.27
C GLN A 33 15.78 -1.14 5.46
N ARG A 34 15.92 -0.47 6.62
CA ARG A 34 16.44 -1.06 7.86
C ARG A 34 15.49 -2.12 8.40
N ALA A 35 14.18 -1.93 8.21
CA ALA A 35 13.21 -2.96 8.47
C ALA A 35 13.58 -4.24 7.73
N GLY A 36 14.20 -4.20 6.55
CA GLY A 36 14.61 -5.38 5.79
C GLY A 36 13.42 -6.15 5.19
N GLY A 37 12.39 -6.58 5.92
CA GLY A 37 12.66 -7.55 6.98
C GLY A 37 11.70 -7.56 8.18
N ALA A 38 10.63 -6.77 8.20
CA ALA A 38 9.38 -7.32 8.73
C ALA A 38 8.84 -8.26 7.66
N GLY A 39 9.50 -9.42 7.50
CA GLY A 39 9.02 -10.47 6.62
C GLY A 39 7.56 -10.80 6.94
N PRO A 40 6.81 -11.42 6.02
CA PRO A 40 5.41 -11.76 6.26
C PRO A 40 5.28 -12.41 7.65
N HIS A 41 4.43 -11.83 8.50
CA HIS A 41 4.21 -12.34 9.86
C HIS A 41 3.94 -13.85 9.76
N ARG A 42 4.73 -14.64 10.50
CA ARG A 42 4.52 -16.09 10.55
C ARG A 42 3.07 -16.34 10.95
N LYS A 43 2.35 -17.06 10.11
CA LYS A 43 0.97 -17.45 10.41
C LYS A 43 0.96 -18.28 11.69
N ASN A 44 -0.01 -18.02 12.54
CA ASN A 44 -0.24 -18.85 13.72
C ASN A 44 -0.62 -20.28 13.28
N ALA A 45 -0.50 -21.24 14.20
CA ALA A 45 -0.74 -22.65 13.89
C ALA A 45 -2.16 -22.91 13.35
N SER A 46 -3.16 -22.13 13.79
CA SER A 46 -4.54 -22.24 13.28
C SER A 46 -4.67 -21.78 11.83
N ALA A 47 -4.06 -20.65 11.45
CA ALA A 47 -4.09 -20.16 10.08
C ALA A 47 -3.35 -21.12 9.12
N GLN A 48 -2.24 -21.72 9.55
CA GLN A 48 -1.56 -22.77 8.77
C GLN A 48 -2.47 -23.97 8.52
N ARG A 49 -3.19 -24.44 9.55
CA ARG A 49 -4.15 -25.56 9.39
C ARG A 49 -5.29 -25.22 8.42
N GLN A 50 -5.81 -24.00 8.47
CA GLN A 50 -6.88 -23.55 7.58
C GLN A 50 -6.42 -23.53 6.11
N GLN A 51 -5.20 -23.05 5.85
CA GLN A 51 -4.62 -23.09 4.52
C GLN A 51 -4.47 -24.51 3.99
N LEU A 52 -3.90 -25.41 4.81
CA LEU A 52 -3.73 -26.82 4.42
C LEU A 52 -5.08 -27.50 4.16
N LYS A 53 -6.12 -27.18 4.94
CA LYS A 53 -7.47 -27.69 4.71
C LYS A 53 -8.03 -27.21 3.37
N ALA A 54 -7.93 -25.91 3.07
CA ALA A 54 -8.37 -25.36 1.80
C ALA A 54 -7.61 -25.97 0.61
N GLU A 55 -6.30 -26.14 0.75
CA GLU A 55 -5.47 -26.80 -0.27
C GLU A 55 -5.88 -28.26 -0.48
N LEU A 56 -6.14 -29.02 0.59
CA LEU A 56 -6.64 -30.40 0.48
C LEU A 56 -8.01 -30.47 -0.20
N GLN A 57 -8.93 -29.57 0.15
CA GLN A 57 -10.26 -29.49 -0.47
C GLN A 57 -10.16 -29.17 -1.97
N SER A 58 -9.28 -28.24 -2.35
CA SER A 58 -9.05 -27.92 -3.78
C SER A 58 -8.49 -29.11 -4.56
N LYS A 59 -7.59 -29.90 -3.95
CA LYS A 59 -6.95 -31.06 -4.59
C LYS A 59 -7.86 -32.29 -4.68
N LEU A 60 -8.77 -32.46 -3.72
CA LEU A 60 -9.71 -33.58 -3.69
C LEU A 60 -10.88 -33.39 -4.68
N GLY A 61 -10.90 -32.28 -5.44
CA GLY A 61 -11.92 -32.01 -6.44
C GLY A 61 -13.15 -31.32 -5.86
N GLY A 62 -12.96 -30.34 -4.97
CA GLY A 62 -14.02 -29.49 -4.44
C GLY A 62 -14.62 -28.52 -5.46
N ASP A 63 -15.16 -29.07 -6.55
CA ASP A 63 -16.27 -28.51 -7.34
C ASP A 63 -17.61 -29.15 -6.89
N ASP A 64 -17.73 -29.51 -5.61
CA ASP A 64 -19.00 -29.90 -4.99
C ASP A 64 -19.72 -28.66 -4.44
N LYS A 65 -20.22 -27.88 -5.41
CA LYS A 65 -21.48 -27.12 -5.53
C LYS A 65 -22.17 -26.46 -4.31
N ASP A 66 -22.84 -25.34 -4.68
CA ASP A 66 -23.97 -24.62 -4.06
C ASP A 66 -23.70 -23.51 -3.03
#